data_AF-A0AA39Z0Z6-F1
#
_entry.id   AF-A0AA39Z0Z6-F1
#
_cell.length_a   1.000
_cell.length_b   1.000
_cell.length_c   1.000
_cell.angle_alpha   90.00
_cell.angle_beta   90.00
_cell.angle_gamma   90.00
#
_symmetry.space_group_name_H-M   'P 1'
#
loop_
_entity.id
_entity.type
_entity.pdbx_description
1 polymer ?
#
loop_
_entity_poly.entity_id
_entity_poly.type
_entity_poly.pdbx_seq_one_letter_code
_entity_poly.pdbx_strand_id
1 'polypeptide(L)'
;MVKQTSTFLRLPAEIRLMIYEELLLPPASSEPCPPAARFVAPVYREDEQNASHHLRAPRTLQIRTVNPDSPVASAILSPSSTRPRYHIRDPFRTRTMSTTYALANNPGLHPAILRTCHQCHAEAAELLYGAYAFDFDTHVEAIVPFLSTLTPLARACLTRLALVKRALPSVKEFDRAEWCAACEYMARELAVPALTLSLGVVAGKPPVVAGTGGWDDVPALAVEHFRLIQPRRLGSRPSSGTVTPTDNGAAAEDASRVLNGDLLYGLGLKAIAGVDFEWVEQLLWLRGLRELHVKAIVEYCPPPVSETMAFWVSFSKSVEGGFKEWIRGVMLV
;
A
#
# COMPACT_ATOMS: atom_id res chain seq x y z
N MET A 1 -39.85 -9.19 -34.96
CA MET A 1 -39.10 -8.18 -34.19
C MET A 1 -37.65 -8.21 -34.64
N VAL A 2 -37.16 -7.18 -35.32
CA VAL A 2 -35.75 -7.09 -35.71
C VAL A 2 -34.96 -6.79 -34.43
N LYS A 3 -34.05 -7.69 -34.05
CA LYS A 3 -33.11 -7.49 -32.94
C LYS A 3 -32.27 -6.26 -33.30
N GLN A 4 -32.52 -5.10 -32.67
CA GLN A 4 -31.67 -3.93 -32.83
C GLN A 4 -30.27 -4.30 -32.35
N THR A 5 -29.37 -4.57 -33.29
CA THR A 5 -27.96 -4.78 -33.00
C THR A 5 -27.31 -3.42 -32.82
N SER A 6 -26.65 -3.21 -31.67
CA SER A 6 -25.95 -1.98 -31.32
C SER A 6 -25.03 -1.55 -32.46
N THR A 7 -25.17 -0.31 -32.94
CA THR A 7 -24.33 0.26 -34.01
C THR A 7 -22.85 0.25 -33.61
N PHE A 8 -22.56 0.51 -32.34
CA PHE A 8 -21.21 0.49 -31.82
C PHE A 8 -20.59 -0.93 -31.86
N LEU A 9 -21.37 -1.97 -31.53
CA LEU A 9 -20.89 -3.36 -31.58
C LEU A 9 -20.78 -3.92 -33.01
N ARG A 10 -21.29 -3.21 -34.03
CA ARG A 10 -21.07 -3.55 -35.45
C ARG A 10 -19.70 -3.09 -35.96
N LEU A 11 -19.05 -2.15 -35.27
CA LEU A 11 -17.70 -1.73 -35.61
C LEU A 11 -16.74 -2.93 -35.46
N PRO A 12 -15.66 -3.04 -36.26
CA PRO A 12 -14.59 -4.01 -36.00
C PRO A 12 -14.01 -3.84 -34.60
N ALA A 13 -13.48 -4.93 -34.02
CA ALA A 13 -12.95 -4.92 -32.65
C ALA A 13 -11.80 -3.91 -32.50
N GLU A 14 -10.97 -3.80 -33.53
CA GLU A 14 -9.84 -2.88 -33.62
C GLU A 14 -10.30 -1.43 -33.47
N ILE A 15 -11.38 -1.05 -34.15
CA ILE A 15 -11.95 0.30 -34.06
C ILE A 15 -12.55 0.55 -32.68
N ARG A 16 -13.19 -0.45 -32.06
CA ARG A 16 -13.70 -0.32 -30.70
C ARG A 16 -12.56 -0.13 -29.69
N LEU A 17 -11.47 -0.88 -29.84
CA LEU A 17 -10.27 -0.73 -29.01
C LEU A 17 -9.67 0.67 -29.13
N MET A 18 -9.51 1.21 -30.35
CA MET A 18 -9.07 2.60 -30.54
C MET A 18 -9.99 3.60 -29.83
N ILE A 19 -11.31 3.41 -29.89
CA ILE A 19 -12.26 4.26 -29.16
C ILE A 19 -12.08 4.12 -27.65
N TYR A 20 -11.87 2.91 -27.13
CA TYR A 20 -11.60 2.71 -25.70
C TYR A 20 -10.29 3.34 -25.26
N GLU A 21 -9.24 3.29 -26.08
CA GLU A 21 -7.97 3.95 -25.79
C GLU A 21 -8.14 5.46 -25.63
N GLU A 22 -8.89 6.12 -26.52
CA GLU A 22 -9.17 7.55 -26.40
C GLU A 22 -9.98 7.90 -25.13
N LEU A 23 -10.91 7.02 -24.73
CA LEU A 23 -11.77 7.27 -23.57
C LEU A 23 -11.11 6.93 -22.22
N LEU A 24 -10.18 5.97 -22.21
CA LEU A 24 -9.65 5.36 -21.00
C LEU A 24 -8.15 5.51 -20.86
N LEU A 25 -7.42 5.84 -21.93
CA LEU A 25 -5.98 6.06 -21.93
C LEU A 25 -5.64 7.43 -22.54
N PRO A 26 -6.23 8.53 -22.04
CA PRO A 26 -5.94 9.87 -22.55
C PRO A 26 -4.41 10.08 -22.59
N PRO A 27 -3.90 10.74 -23.64
CA PRO A 27 -2.47 10.98 -23.78
C PRO A 27 -1.95 11.57 -22.48
N ALA A 28 -0.85 11.02 -21.98
CA ALA A 28 -0.27 11.47 -20.72
C ALA A 28 0.08 12.95 -20.85
N SER A 29 -0.81 13.84 -20.37
CA SER A 29 -0.49 15.25 -20.28
C SER A 29 0.75 15.37 -19.40
N SER A 30 1.75 16.08 -19.87
CA SER A 30 2.99 16.38 -19.14
C SER A 30 2.74 17.11 -17.82
N GLU A 31 1.51 17.57 -17.58
CA GLU A 31 1.10 18.21 -16.35
C GLU A 31 0.14 17.30 -15.56
N PRO A 32 0.47 17.00 -14.28
CA PRO A 32 -0.46 16.34 -13.38
C PRO A 32 -1.67 17.25 -13.15
N CYS A 33 -2.86 16.78 -13.52
CA CYS A 33 -4.11 17.48 -13.20
C CYS A 33 -4.18 17.67 -11.67
N PRO A 34 -4.21 18.92 -11.16
CA PRO A 34 -4.19 19.16 -9.74
C PRO A 34 -5.42 18.53 -9.07
N PRO A 35 -5.29 18.01 -7.84
CA PRO A 35 -6.40 17.39 -7.12
C PRO A 35 -7.59 18.36 -7.02
N ALA A 36 -8.72 18.00 -7.63
CA ALA A 36 -9.94 18.84 -7.65
C ALA A 36 -10.63 18.98 -6.28
N ALA A 37 -10.15 18.28 -5.26
CA ALA A 37 -10.70 18.27 -3.91
C ALA A 37 -9.61 18.13 -2.84
N ARG A 38 -9.87 18.62 -1.62
CA ARG A 38 -9.05 18.30 -0.44
C ARG A 38 -9.33 16.85 -0.04
N PHE A 39 -8.38 15.96 -0.30
CA PHE A 39 -8.47 14.55 0.09
C PHE A 39 -8.32 14.41 1.60
N VAL A 40 -9.16 13.57 2.20
CA VAL A 40 -9.02 13.19 3.61
C VAL A 40 -8.09 12.00 3.62
N ALA A 41 -6.79 12.26 3.50
CA ALA A 41 -5.87 11.28 4.06
C ALA A 41 -6.13 11.16 5.56
N PRO A 42 -5.77 10.05 6.19
CA PRO A 42 -5.23 10.15 7.54
C PRO A 42 -3.97 11.04 7.42
N VAL A 43 -4.18 12.35 7.21
CA VAL A 43 -3.16 13.38 7.10
C VAL A 43 -2.64 13.48 8.52
N TYR A 44 -1.49 12.87 8.77
CA TYR A 44 -0.88 12.95 10.09
C TYR A 44 -0.16 14.30 10.27
N ARG A 45 0.18 15.01 9.17
CA ARG A 45 0.66 16.41 9.12
C ARG A 45 0.35 17.11 7.79
N GLU A 46 0.14 18.42 7.84
CA GLU A 46 -0.14 19.28 6.67
C GLU A 46 1.02 19.33 5.64
N ASP A 47 2.25 19.04 6.07
CA ASP A 47 3.46 19.03 5.23
C ASP A 47 3.58 17.81 4.29
N GLU A 48 2.65 16.84 4.39
CA GLU A 48 2.74 15.51 3.77
C GLU A 48 2.31 15.46 2.29
N GLN A 49 1.74 16.54 1.75
CA GLN A 49 1.23 16.58 0.37
C GLN A 49 2.31 16.43 -0.72
N ASN A 50 3.59 16.66 -0.37
CA ASN A 50 4.71 16.66 -1.32
C ASN A 50 5.56 15.36 -1.33
N ALA A 51 5.39 14.44 -0.37
CA ALA A 51 6.32 13.31 -0.21
C ALA A 51 6.06 12.12 -1.16
N SER A 52 4.83 11.95 -1.67
CA SER A 52 4.42 10.83 -2.53
C SER A 52 4.72 11.02 -4.03
N HIS A 53 5.50 12.04 -4.40
CA HIS A 53 5.87 12.31 -5.79
C HIS A 53 6.86 11.27 -6.38
N HIS A 54 7.54 10.51 -5.51
CA HIS A 54 8.72 9.74 -5.88
C HIS A 54 8.47 8.28 -6.27
N LEU A 55 7.22 7.79 -6.22
CA LEU A 55 6.81 6.44 -6.66
C LEU A 55 6.06 6.45 -8.00
N ARG A 56 5.92 7.61 -8.66
CA ARG A 56 4.95 7.80 -9.75
C ARG A 56 5.45 7.20 -11.06
N ALA A 57 4.92 6.03 -11.40
CA ALA A 57 5.00 5.50 -12.75
C ALA A 57 4.12 6.33 -13.70
N PRO A 58 4.41 6.36 -15.02
CA PRO A 58 3.48 6.86 -16.02
C PRO A 58 2.12 6.18 -15.86
N ARG A 59 1.03 6.93 -16.06
CA ARG A 59 -0.36 6.43 -15.90
C ARG A 59 -0.61 5.83 -14.50
N THR A 60 -0.56 6.67 -13.48
CA THR A 60 -0.94 6.30 -12.10
C THR A 60 -2.30 6.92 -11.74
N LEU A 61 -3.22 6.11 -11.21
CA LEU A 61 -4.50 6.55 -10.64
C LEU A 61 -4.42 6.50 -9.12
N GLN A 62 -4.64 7.65 -8.49
CA GLN A 62 -4.57 7.83 -7.05
C GLN A 62 -5.94 7.59 -6.45
N ILE A 63 -6.08 6.49 -5.74
CA ILE A 63 -7.26 6.18 -4.96
C ILE A 63 -7.02 6.71 -3.55
N ARG A 64 -7.89 7.59 -3.08
CA ARG A 64 -7.75 8.27 -1.78
C ARG A 64 -9.06 8.20 -1.00
N THR A 65 -8.95 8.11 0.31
CA THR A 65 -10.10 8.23 1.22
C THR A 65 -10.62 9.66 1.24
N VAL A 66 -11.94 9.79 1.28
CA VAL A 66 -12.64 11.07 1.37
C VAL A 66 -13.82 10.92 2.33
N ASN A 67 -14.12 12.00 3.04
CA ASN A 67 -15.37 12.12 3.77
C ASN A 67 -16.49 12.46 2.76
N PRO A 68 -17.47 11.58 2.49
CA PRO A 68 -18.53 11.83 1.52
C PRO A 68 -19.44 13.00 1.91
N ASP A 69 -19.52 13.33 3.20
CA ASP A 69 -20.35 14.41 3.71
C ASP A 69 -19.63 15.78 3.69
N SER A 70 -18.36 15.80 3.24
CA SER A 70 -17.58 17.03 3.07
C SER A 70 -18.06 17.81 1.84
N PRO A 71 -18.20 19.15 1.92
CA PRO A 71 -18.69 19.96 0.79
C PRO A 71 -17.79 19.87 -0.46
N VAL A 72 -16.48 19.61 -0.28
CA VAL A 72 -15.54 19.39 -1.39
C VAL A 72 -15.67 18.01 -2.03
N ALA A 73 -16.30 17.04 -1.37
CA ALA A 73 -16.50 15.70 -1.91
C ALA A 73 -17.53 15.68 -3.04
N SER A 74 -18.48 16.63 -3.06
CA SER A 74 -19.48 16.78 -4.13
C SER A 74 -18.87 17.06 -5.51
N ALA A 75 -17.63 17.54 -5.58
CA ALA A 75 -16.91 17.76 -6.84
C ALA A 75 -16.37 16.44 -7.47
N ILE A 76 -16.20 15.40 -6.66
CA ILE A 76 -15.54 14.13 -7.04
C ILE A 76 -16.45 12.90 -6.86
N LEU A 77 -17.50 13.02 -6.05
CA LEU A 77 -18.50 11.99 -5.80
C LEU A 77 -19.86 12.47 -6.30
N SER A 78 -20.54 11.60 -7.05
CA SER A 78 -21.95 11.81 -7.36
C SER A 78 -22.78 11.70 -6.06
N PRO A 79 -23.83 12.53 -5.87
CA PRO A 79 -24.77 12.37 -4.76
C PRO A 79 -25.51 11.01 -4.80
N SER A 80 -25.55 10.34 -5.96
CA SER A 80 -26.08 8.99 -6.15
C SER A 80 -25.00 7.89 -6.13
N SER A 81 -23.80 8.18 -5.59
CA SER A 81 -22.70 7.23 -5.54
C SER A 81 -23.08 5.97 -4.76
N THR A 82 -22.94 4.81 -5.41
CA THR A 82 -23.12 3.48 -4.79
C THR A 82 -21.83 2.92 -4.23
N ARG A 83 -20.78 3.74 -4.09
CA ARG A 83 -19.47 3.28 -3.58
C ARG A 83 -19.62 2.82 -2.13
N PRO A 84 -18.99 1.69 -1.75
CA PRO A 84 -18.99 1.23 -0.37
C PRO A 84 -18.45 2.31 0.57
N ARG A 85 -19.06 2.39 1.75
CA ARG A 85 -18.55 3.19 2.86
C ARG A 85 -17.74 2.30 3.80
N TYR A 86 -16.70 2.86 4.38
CA TYR A 86 -15.87 2.23 5.38
C TYR A 86 -15.47 3.27 6.44
N HIS A 87 -15.07 2.78 7.61
CA HIS A 87 -14.78 3.64 8.75
C HIS A 87 -13.28 3.77 8.94
N ILE A 88 -12.81 5.00 9.08
CA ILE A 88 -11.44 5.29 9.52
C ILE A 88 -11.49 6.01 10.87
N ARG A 89 -10.39 6.02 11.60
CA ARG A 89 -10.23 6.92 12.74
C ARG A 89 -9.67 8.26 12.24
N ASP A 90 -10.13 9.36 12.84
CA ASP A 90 -9.56 10.67 12.56
C ASP A 90 -8.06 10.72 12.93
N PRO A 91 -7.28 11.69 12.39
CA PRO A 91 -5.84 11.77 12.65
C PRO A 91 -5.47 11.84 14.14
N PHE A 92 -6.30 12.49 14.95
CA PHE A 92 -6.14 12.61 16.40
C PHE A 92 -6.72 11.42 17.18
N ARG A 93 -7.35 10.47 16.48
CA ARG A 93 -7.90 9.21 17.01
C ARG A 93 -8.93 9.42 18.12
N THR A 94 -9.63 10.54 18.06
CA THR A 94 -10.72 10.88 18.96
C THR A 94 -12.06 10.37 18.46
N ARG A 95 -12.21 10.13 17.15
CA ARG A 95 -13.48 9.81 16.50
C ARG A 95 -13.31 8.84 15.35
N THR A 96 -14.35 8.03 15.14
CA THR A 96 -14.51 7.23 13.93
C THR A 96 -15.30 8.03 12.91
N MET A 97 -14.83 8.10 11.67
CA MET A 97 -15.45 8.81 10.57
C MET A 97 -15.89 7.83 9.49
N SER A 98 -17.12 7.99 8.99
CA SER A 98 -17.59 7.27 7.81
C SER A 98 -16.99 7.89 6.56
N THR A 99 -16.34 7.08 5.73
CA THR A 99 -15.59 7.52 4.57
C THR A 99 -15.83 6.62 3.37
N THR A 100 -15.38 7.05 2.20
CA THR A 100 -15.36 6.23 0.98
C THR A 100 -14.09 6.55 0.17
N TYR A 101 -13.84 5.83 -0.91
CA TYR A 101 -12.71 6.10 -1.79
C TYR A 101 -13.13 6.96 -2.99
N ALA A 102 -12.22 7.82 -3.44
CA ALA A 102 -12.35 8.66 -4.63
C ALA A 102 -11.09 8.58 -5.49
N LEU A 103 -11.25 8.87 -6.79
CA LEU A 103 -10.11 9.07 -7.69
C LEU A 103 -9.63 10.51 -7.53
N ALA A 104 -8.37 10.69 -7.15
CA ALA A 104 -7.84 12.00 -6.82
C ALA A 104 -7.32 12.79 -8.02
N ASN A 105 -6.74 12.09 -8.98
CA ASN A 105 -6.16 12.65 -10.18
C ASN A 105 -6.86 12.04 -11.41
N ASN A 106 -8.02 12.57 -11.80
CA ASN A 106 -8.69 12.11 -13.01
C ASN A 106 -8.02 12.72 -14.26
N PRO A 107 -7.30 11.96 -15.10
CA PRO A 107 -6.64 12.48 -16.30
C PRO A 107 -7.61 12.73 -17.48
N GLY A 108 -8.93 12.72 -17.25
CA GLY A 108 -9.94 12.77 -18.32
C GLY A 108 -10.50 11.40 -18.68
N LEU A 109 -10.58 10.48 -17.71
CA LEU A 109 -11.18 9.15 -17.91
C LEU A 109 -12.69 9.25 -18.08
N HIS A 110 -13.22 8.49 -19.04
CA HIS A 110 -14.65 8.31 -19.28
C HIS A 110 -15.11 6.85 -19.04
N PRO A 111 -15.05 6.35 -17.79
CA PRO A 111 -15.31 4.94 -17.48
C PRO A 111 -16.78 4.53 -17.61
N ALA A 112 -17.70 5.45 -17.95
CA ALA A 112 -19.11 5.13 -18.15
C ALA A 112 -19.32 4.06 -19.23
N ILE A 113 -18.41 3.96 -20.21
CA ILE A 113 -18.45 2.95 -21.27
C ILE A 113 -18.42 1.52 -20.72
N LEU A 114 -17.71 1.28 -19.60
CA LEU A 114 -17.59 -0.03 -18.94
C LEU A 114 -18.93 -0.55 -18.39
N ARG A 115 -19.95 0.32 -18.25
CA ARG A 115 -21.27 -0.03 -17.72
C ARG A 115 -22.32 -0.26 -18.81
N THR A 116 -21.98 -0.10 -20.08
CA THR A 116 -22.95 -0.12 -21.18
C THR A 116 -23.42 -1.52 -21.54
N CYS A 117 -22.51 -2.48 -21.69
CA CYS A 117 -22.81 -3.90 -21.90
C CYS A 117 -21.63 -4.80 -21.53
N HIS A 118 -21.86 -6.11 -21.46
CA HIS A 118 -20.81 -7.10 -21.11
C HIS A 118 -19.63 -7.12 -22.08
N GLN A 119 -19.88 -6.95 -23.38
CA GLN A 119 -18.81 -6.93 -24.37
C GLN A 119 -17.92 -5.70 -24.22
N CYS A 120 -18.52 -4.51 -24.10
CA CYS A 120 -17.77 -3.29 -23.84
C CYS A 120 -16.99 -3.38 -22.52
N HIS A 121 -17.60 -3.96 -21.48
CA HIS A 121 -16.92 -4.17 -20.22
C HIS A 121 -15.68 -5.06 -20.40
N ALA A 122 -15.82 -6.19 -21.09
CA ALA A 122 -14.73 -7.14 -21.27
C ALA A 122 -13.54 -6.55 -22.05
N GLU A 123 -13.82 -5.88 -23.17
CA GLU A 123 -12.80 -5.27 -24.02
C GLU A 123 -12.14 -4.05 -23.33
N ALA A 124 -12.91 -3.23 -22.63
CA ALA A 124 -12.41 -1.98 -22.04
C ALA A 124 -11.76 -2.16 -20.66
N ALA A 125 -12.14 -3.18 -19.89
CA ALA A 125 -11.59 -3.43 -18.55
C ALA A 125 -10.11 -3.76 -18.62
N GLU A 126 -9.69 -4.56 -19.59
CA GLU A 126 -8.28 -4.91 -19.78
C GLU A 126 -7.41 -3.67 -20.04
N LEU A 127 -7.87 -2.77 -20.92
CA LEU A 127 -7.19 -1.51 -21.21
C LEU A 127 -7.06 -0.63 -19.97
N LEU A 128 -8.15 -0.39 -19.23
CA LEU A 128 -8.11 0.48 -18.06
C LEU A 128 -7.30 -0.13 -16.91
N TYR A 129 -7.64 -1.34 -16.47
CA TYR A 129 -7.06 -1.91 -15.25
C TYR A 129 -5.63 -2.45 -15.49
N GLY A 130 -5.29 -2.83 -16.73
CA GLY A 130 -3.94 -3.29 -17.10
C GLY A 130 -2.94 -2.16 -17.38
N ALA A 131 -3.41 -1.00 -17.88
CA ALA A 131 -2.55 0.11 -18.27
C ALA A 131 -2.24 1.11 -17.14
N TYR A 132 -3.00 1.12 -16.05
CA TYR A 132 -2.73 2.00 -14.91
C TYR A 132 -2.09 1.30 -13.72
N ALA A 133 -1.25 2.04 -13.00
CA ALA A 133 -0.92 1.71 -11.62
C ALA A 133 -1.96 2.33 -10.69
N PHE A 134 -2.47 1.56 -9.73
CA PHE A 134 -3.40 2.06 -8.72
C PHE A 134 -2.64 2.33 -7.42
N ASP A 135 -2.52 3.60 -7.08
CA ASP A 135 -1.80 4.09 -5.92
C ASP A 135 -2.79 4.41 -4.80
N PHE A 136 -2.64 3.75 -3.65
CA PHE A 136 -3.45 3.99 -2.46
C PHE A 136 -2.73 4.83 -1.41
N ASP A 137 -1.43 5.11 -1.59
CA ASP A 137 -0.62 5.83 -0.59
C ASP A 137 -0.80 5.17 0.80
N THR A 138 -1.01 5.95 1.86
CA THR A 138 -1.30 5.46 3.21
C THR A 138 -2.74 4.96 3.42
N HIS A 139 -3.61 4.98 2.41
CA HIS A 139 -5.03 4.64 2.51
C HIS A 139 -5.32 3.15 2.32
N VAL A 140 -4.67 2.31 3.12
CA VAL A 140 -4.80 0.84 3.05
C VAL A 140 -6.25 0.37 3.23
N GLU A 141 -7.07 1.11 3.97
CA GLU A 141 -8.49 0.84 4.22
C GLU A 141 -9.34 0.89 2.95
N ALA A 142 -8.89 1.62 1.93
CA ALA A 142 -9.60 1.76 0.67
C ALA A 142 -9.45 0.55 -0.25
N ILE A 143 -8.46 -0.33 -0.01
CA ILE A 143 -8.13 -1.46 -0.90
C ILE A 143 -9.30 -2.44 -1.01
N VAL A 144 -9.78 -2.97 0.11
CA VAL A 144 -10.87 -3.96 0.12
C VAL A 144 -12.18 -3.37 -0.45
N PRO A 145 -12.64 -2.18 -0.02
CA PRO A 145 -13.79 -1.51 -0.61
C PRO A 145 -13.65 -1.24 -2.12
N PHE A 146 -12.47 -0.85 -2.58
CA PHE A 146 -12.23 -0.59 -3.99
C PHE A 146 -12.27 -1.89 -4.80
N LEU A 147 -11.46 -2.88 -4.43
CA LEU A 147 -11.32 -4.13 -5.19
C LEU A 147 -12.61 -4.95 -5.20
N SER A 148 -13.39 -4.92 -4.12
CA SER A 148 -14.67 -5.63 -4.03
C SER A 148 -15.75 -5.09 -4.98
N THR A 149 -15.60 -3.85 -5.46
CA THR A 149 -16.52 -3.27 -6.46
C THR A 149 -16.18 -3.65 -7.89
N LEU A 150 -14.98 -4.19 -8.12
CA LEU A 150 -14.53 -4.63 -9.43
C LEU A 150 -15.13 -5.99 -9.78
N THR A 151 -15.34 -6.25 -11.07
CA THR A 151 -15.69 -7.61 -11.54
C THR A 151 -14.48 -8.53 -11.40
N PRO A 152 -14.67 -9.88 -11.37
CA PRO A 152 -13.55 -10.81 -11.38
C PRO A 152 -12.58 -10.59 -12.55
N LEU A 153 -13.11 -10.25 -13.73
CA LEU A 153 -12.31 -9.91 -14.90
C LEU A 153 -11.45 -8.66 -14.65
N ALA A 154 -12.06 -7.57 -14.16
CA ALA A 154 -11.33 -6.34 -13.86
C ALA A 154 -10.24 -6.55 -12.80
N ARG A 155 -10.49 -7.38 -11.78
CA ARG A 155 -9.46 -7.75 -10.79
C ARG A 155 -8.30 -8.52 -11.41
N ALA A 156 -8.57 -9.45 -12.33
CA ALA A 156 -7.53 -10.22 -13.02
C ALA A 156 -6.63 -9.33 -13.90
N CYS A 157 -7.14 -8.20 -14.40
CA CYS A 157 -6.37 -7.24 -15.20
C CYS A 157 -5.46 -6.33 -14.36
N LEU A 158 -5.62 -6.26 -13.03
CA LEU A 158 -4.78 -5.42 -12.18
C LEU A 158 -3.36 -5.98 -12.08
N THR A 159 -2.39 -5.22 -12.58
CA THR A 159 -0.98 -5.66 -12.59
C THR A 159 -0.03 -4.73 -11.84
N ARG A 160 -0.47 -3.54 -11.42
CA ARG A 160 0.39 -2.56 -10.73
C ARG A 160 -0.36 -1.88 -9.59
N LEU A 161 0.15 -2.07 -8.37
CA LEU A 161 -0.37 -1.44 -7.16
C LEU A 161 0.74 -0.69 -6.42
N ALA A 162 0.40 0.42 -5.77
CA ALA A 162 1.32 1.16 -4.90
C ALA A 162 0.69 1.45 -3.54
N LEU A 163 1.44 1.17 -2.46
CA LEU A 163 1.02 1.31 -1.07
C LEU A 163 2.14 2.00 -0.26
N VAL A 164 1.77 2.74 0.76
CA VAL A 164 2.73 3.39 1.68
C VAL A 164 2.47 2.94 3.12
N LYS A 165 3.50 2.40 3.78
CA LYS A 165 3.49 2.09 5.21
C LYS A 165 4.19 3.18 6.01
N ARG A 166 3.53 3.69 7.06
CA ARG A 166 4.17 4.52 8.08
C ARG A 166 4.83 3.65 9.14
N ALA A 167 6.16 3.55 9.12
CA ALA A 167 6.96 2.74 10.03
C ALA A 167 7.90 3.62 10.89
N LEU A 168 7.30 4.59 11.59
CA LEU A 168 8.03 5.61 12.36
C LEU A 168 8.08 5.28 13.87
N PRO A 169 9.14 5.73 14.58
CA PRO A 169 9.31 5.48 16.02
C PRO A 169 8.13 5.89 16.90
N SER A 170 7.41 6.96 16.53
CA SER A 170 6.30 7.53 17.28
C SER A 170 4.92 7.11 16.76
N VAL A 171 4.87 6.32 15.68
CA VAL A 171 3.61 5.87 15.09
C VAL A 171 3.28 4.51 15.68
N LYS A 172 2.31 4.51 16.61
CA LYS A 172 1.61 3.28 17.00
C LYS A 172 0.89 2.71 15.77
N GLU A 173 1.00 1.41 15.54
CA GLU A 173 0.44 0.71 14.38
C GLU A 173 -1.07 0.50 14.53
N PHE A 174 -1.87 1.53 14.23
CA PHE A 174 -3.33 1.43 14.32
C PHE A 174 -4.00 0.86 13.08
N ASP A 175 -3.24 0.72 12.00
CA ASP A 175 -3.67 0.20 10.70
C ASP A 175 -3.46 -1.32 10.57
N ARG A 176 -3.14 -2.02 11.67
CA ARG A 176 -2.83 -3.47 11.64
C ARG A 176 -3.95 -4.32 11.06
N ALA A 177 -5.20 -4.04 11.45
CA ALA A 177 -6.34 -4.82 10.98
C ALA A 177 -6.62 -4.54 9.50
N GLU A 178 -6.37 -3.31 9.09
CA GLU A 178 -6.57 -2.78 7.75
C GLU A 178 -5.51 -3.36 6.78
N TRP A 179 -4.24 -3.40 7.18
CA TRP A 179 -3.17 -4.10 6.45
C TRP A 179 -3.43 -5.61 6.35
N CYS A 180 -3.86 -6.25 7.44
CA CYS A 180 -4.23 -7.66 7.44
C CYS A 180 -5.32 -7.94 6.40
N ALA A 181 -6.42 -7.20 6.48
CA ALA A 181 -7.56 -7.35 5.57
C ALA A 181 -7.17 -7.06 4.10
N ALA A 182 -6.36 -6.03 3.87
CA ALA A 182 -5.89 -5.69 2.52
C ALA A 182 -5.01 -6.79 1.94
N CYS A 183 -3.98 -7.24 2.66
CA CYS A 183 -3.07 -8.28 2.20
C CYS A 183 -3.78 -9.61 1.99
N GLU A 184 -4.68 -10.01 2.90
CA GLU A 184 -5.51 -11.21 2.76
C GLU A 184 -6.38 -11.15 1.51
N TYR A 185 -7.08 -10.03 1.31
CA TYR A 185 -7.97 -9.86 0.17
C TYR A 185 -7.18 -9.85 -1.14
N MET A 186 -6.06 -9.14 -1.19
CA MET A 186 -5.18 -9.10 -2.37
C MET A 186 -4.61 -10.48 -2.70
N ALA A 187 -4.16 -11.24 -1.70
CA ALA A 187 -3.63 -12.59 -1.89
C ALA A 187 -4.68 -13.56 -2.44
N ARG A 188 -5.95 -13.38 -2.05
CA ARG A 188 -7.06 -14.24 -2.48
C ARG A 188 -7.63 -13.85 -3.85
N GLU A 189 -7.74 -12.56 -4.13
CA GLU A 189 -8.59 -12.04 -5.22
C GLU A 189 -7.80 -11.51 -6.42
N LEU A 190 -6.48 -11.31 -6.29
CA LEU A 190 -5.62 -10.82 -7.36
C LEU A 190 -4.70 -11.91 -7.90
N ALA A 191 -4.28 -11.75 -9.15
CA ALA A 191 -3.24 -12.58 -9.75
C ALA A 191 -1.86 -12.15 -9.24
N VAL A 192 -1.49 -12.57 -8.02
CA VAL A 192 -0.21 -12.24 -7.37
C VAL A 192 1.01 -12.44 -8.29
N PRO A 193 1.12 -13.53 -9.09
CA PRO A 193 2.23 -13.72 -10.03
C PRO A 193 2.35 -12.68 -11.14
N ALA A 194 1.28 -11.95 -11.46
CA ALA A 194 1.29 -10.87 -12.46
C ALA A 194 1.47 -9.48 -11.83
N LEU A 195 1.50 -9.40 -10.51
CA LEU A 195 1.46 -8.14 -9.76
C LEU A 195 2.86 -7.56 -9.58
N THR A 196 3.02 -6.31 -9.98
CA THR A 196 4.10 -5.42 -9.56
C THR A 196 3.61 -4.57 -8.39
N LEU A 197 4.27 -4.69 -7.24
CA LEU A 197 3.97 -3.89 -6.05
C LEU A 197 5.04 -2.79 -5.85
N SER A 198 4.60 -1.55 -5.68
CA SER A 198 5.46 -0.45 -5.22
C SER A 198 5.15 -0.14 -3.76
N LEU A 199 6.10 -0.43 -2.87
CA LEU A 199 5.99 -0.20 -1.44
C LEU A 199 6.83 1.02 -1.04
N GLY A 200 6.16 2.09 -0.65
CA GLY A 200 6.78 3.19 0.10
C GLY A 200 6.82 2.86 1.59
N VAL A 201 7.95 3.09 2.23
CA VAL A 201 8.06 3.01 3.70
C VAL A 201 8.51 4.36 4.22
N VAL A 202 7.69 4.98 5.05
CA VAL A 202 8.06 6.25 5.69
C VAL A 202 9.18 5.99 6.69
N ALA A 203 10.32 6.63 6.44
CA ALA A 203 11.58 6.41 7.12
C ALA A 203 11.96 7.67 7.91
N GLY A 204 12.12 7.53 9.22
CA GLY A 204 12.47 8.63 10.12
C GLY A 204 13.95 8.95 10.06
N LYS A 205 14.28 10.22 9.76
CA LYS A 205 15.65 10.75 9.80
C LYS A 205 15.79 11.77 10.95
N PRO A 206 16.66 11.47 11.95
CA PRO A 206 17.00 12.41 13.02
C PRO A 206 17.61 13.73 12.49
N PRO A 207 17.59 14.82 13.28
CA PRO A 207 18.35 16.02 12.96
C PRO A 207 19.85 15.74 12.93
N VAL A 208 20.59 16.54 12.15
CA VAL A 208 22.05 16.64 12.25
C VAL A 208 22.37 17.64 13.36
N VAL A 209 23.16 17.26 14.35
CA VAL A 209 23.57 18.11 15.48
C VAL A 209 25.09 18.17 15.55
N ALA A 210 25.66 19.37 15.41
CA ALA A 210 27.11 19.61 15.47
C ALA A 210 27.96 18.81 14.46
N GLY A 211 27.44 18.58 13.25
CA GLY A 211 28.17 17.89 12.17
C GLY A 211 28.11 16.35 12.24
N THR A 212 27.50 15.81 13.28
CA THR A 212 27.16 14.39 13.45
C THR A 212 25.65 14.23 13.49
N GLY A 213 25.08 13.19 12.88
CA GLY A 213 23.64 12.94 12.96
C GLY A 213 22.99 12.56 11.63
N GLY A 214 21.66 12.72 11.55
CA GLY A 214 20.90 12.08 10.49
C GLY A 214 20.99 10.57 10.58
N TRP A 215 21.55 9.94 9.55
CA TRP A 215 21.77 8.48 9.51
C TRP A 215 23.24 8.10 9.56
N ASP A 216 24.17 9.05 9.61
CA ASP A 216 25.60 8.76 9.41
C ASP A 216 26.11 7.80 10.50
N ASP A 217 25.79 8.08 11.76
CA ASP A 217 26.20 7.29 12.93
C ASP A 217 25.20 6.18 13.33
N VAL A 218 24.11 6.03 12.57
CA VAL A 218 23.06 5.03 12.87
C VAL A 218 23.48 3.68 12.28
N PRO A 219 23.52 2.57 13.04
CA PRO A 219 23.78 1.26 12.45
C PRO A 219 22.64 0.86 11.51
N ALA A 220 22.98 0.34 10.33
CA ALA A 220 21.98 -0.23 9.41
C ALA A 220 21.74 -1.70 9.74
N LEU A 221 20.48 -2.12 9.74
CA LEU A 221 20.06 -3.51 9.80
C LEU A 221 20.37 -4.21 8.47
N ALA A 222 21.21 -5.24 8.57
CA ALA A 222 21.51 -6.17 7.48
C ALA A 222 20.40 -7.23 7.29
N VAL A 223 20.48 -7.97 6.17
CA VAL A 223 19.52 -9.02 5.77
C VAL A 223 19.29 -10.06 6.86
N GLU A 224 20.34 -10.50 7.58
CA GLU A 224 20.21 -11.50 8.64
C GLU A 224 19.23 -11.11 9.75
N HIS A 225 19.11 -9.82 10.06
CA HIS A 225 18.20 -9.32 11.10
C HIS A 225 16.73 -9.54 10.75
N PHE A 226 16.39 -9.64 9.46
CA PHE A 226 15.02 -9.82 8.99
C PHE A 226 14.63 -11.29 8.77
N ARG A 227 15.60 -12.22 8.77
CA ARG A 227 15.33 -13.66 8.50
C ARG A 227 14.39 -14.33 9.51
N LEU A 228 14.24 -13.73 10.69
CA LEU A 228 13.36 -14.23 11.75
C LEU A 228 11.87 -13.89 11.50
N ILE A 229 11.57 -12.98 10.57
CA ILE A 229 10.20 -12.58 10.25
C ILE A 229 9.56 -13.66 9.37
N GLN A 230 8.51 -14.31 9.88
CA GLN A 230 7.75 -15.34 9.16
C GLN A 230 6.25 -14.99 9.12
N PRO A 231 5.55 -15.25 8.01
CA PRO A 231 4.11 -15.02 7.93
C PRO A 231 3.36 -15.96 8.87
N ARG A 232 2.44 -15.40 9.67
CA ARG A 232 1.43 -16.23 10.34
C ARG A 232 0.48 -16.83 9.31
N ARG A 233 -0.09 -18.00 9.61
CA ARG A 233 -0.96 -18.72 8.65
C ARG A 233 -2.17 -17.86 8.27
N LEU A 234 -2.52 -17.86 6.99
CA LEU A 234 -3.73 -17.20 6.49
C LEU A 234 -4.96 -17.66 7.31
N GLY A 235 -5.69 -16.72 7.91
CA GLY A 235 -6.85 -17.01 8.77
C GLY A 235 -6.55 -17.22 10.27
N SER A 236 -5.30 -17.10 10.72
CA SER A 236 -5.01 -17.04 12.17
C SER A 236 -5.42 -15.66 12.72
N ARG A 237 -6.67 -15.53 13.14
CA ARG A 237 -7.16 -14.34 13.85
C ARG A 237 -6.37 -14.17 15.16
N PRO A 238 -5.84 -12.98 15.49
CA PRO A 238 -5.20 -12.78 16.78
C PRO A 238 -6.24 -12.98 17.88
N SER A 239 -5.99 -13.94 18.76
CA SER A 239 -6.61 -13.94 20.09
C SER A 239 -6.17 -12.67 20.78
N SER A 240 -7.10 -11.75 20.98
CA SER A 240 -6.92 -10.60 21.87
C SER A 240 -6.66 -11.15 23.28
N GLY A 241 -5.40 -11.35 23.63
CA GLY A 241 -5.00 -11.84 24.93
C GLY A 241 -3.49 -11.78 25.05
N THR A 242 -3.00 -11.06 26.05
CA THR A 242 -1.66 -11.20 26.61
C THR A 242 -1.41 -12.66 26.95
N VAL A 243 -0.73 -13.40 26.07
CA VAL A 243 -0.25 -14.75 26.35
C VAL A 243 1.20 -14.63 26.81
N THR A 244 1.42 -14.90 28.09
CA THR A 244 2.74 -15.20 28.63
C THR A 244 3.28 -16.48 27.98
N PRO A 245 4.57 -16.54 27.58
CA PRO A 245 5.10 -17.70 26.90
C PRO A 245 5.23 -18.87 27.90
N THR A 246 4.55 -19.97 27.61
CA THR A 246 4.83 -21.28 28.21
C THR A 246 5.65 -22.13 27.24
N ASP A 247 6.68 -22.75 27.80
CA ASP A 247 7.72 -23.54 27.16
C ASP A 247 7.18 -24.65 26.24
N ASN A 248 7.69 -24.72 25.01
CA ASN A 248 7.70 -25.93 24.19
C ASN A 248 9.06 -26.04 23.48
N GLY A 249 9.95 -26.82 24.09
CA GLY A 249 11.40 -26.89 23.79
C GLY A 249 11.81 -27.83 22.66
N ALA A 250 11.25 -27.69 21.45
CA ALA A 250 11.67 -28.51 20.30
C ALA A 250 12.23 -27.70 19.11
N ALA A 251 12.10 -26.37 19.10
CA ALA A 251 12.67 -25.49 18.06
C ALA A 251 13.91 -24.70 18.53
N ALA A 252 14.36 -24.93 19.76
CA ALA A 252 15.36 -24.10 20.43
C ALA A 252 16.83 -24.45 20.05
N GLU A 253 17.10 -25.67 19.58
CA GLU A 253 18.49 -26.09 19.33
C GLU A 253 19.10 -25.48 18.06
N ASP A 254 18.32 -25.33 16.98
CA ASP A 254 18.82 -24.71 15.73
C ASP A 254 18.97 -23.18 15.85
N ALA A 255 18.15 -22.54 16.70
CA ALA A 255 18.26 -21.11 17.00
C ALA A 255 19.53 -20.79 17.82
N SER A 256 20.03 -21.76 18.60
CA SER A 256 21.13 -21.53 19.53
C SER A 256 22.49 -21.27 18.87
N ARG A 257 22.71 -21.76 17.65
CA ARG A 257 24.00 -21.61 16.94
C ARG A 257 24.16 -20.28 16.21
N VAL A 258 23.08 -19.52 16.03
CA VAL A 258 23.11 -18.17 15.41
C VAL A 258 23.27 -17.07 16.48
N LEU A 259 23.22 -17.41 17.78
CA LEU A 259 23.12 -16.47 18.90
C LEU A 259 24.45 -15.91 19.46
N ASN A 260 25.61 -16.27 18.89
CA ASN A 260 26.93 -15.82 19.40
C ASN A 260 27.58 -14.71 18.55
N GLY A 261 26.77 -13.83 17.95
CA GLY A 261 27.26 -12.61 17.31
C GLY A 261 26.92 -11.41 18.18
N ASP A 262 27.87 -10.91 18.96
CA ASP A 262 27.76 -9.61 19.64
C ASP A 262 27.59 -8.50 18.58
N LEU A 263 26.34 -8.11 18.34
CA LEU A 263 26.02 -7.02 17.43
C LEU A 263 26.26 -5.67 18.13
N LEU A 264 27.19 -4.89 17.55
CA LEU A 264 27.51 -3.52 17.98
C LEU A 264 26.21 -2.71 18.18
N TYR A 265 26.11 -2.06 19.35
CA TYR A 265 24.99 -1.27 19.90
C TYR A 265 23.99 -1.96 20.83
N GLY A 266 24.18 -3.22 21.24
CA GLY A 266 23.29 -3.81 22.26
C GLY A 266 21.82 -3.96 21.82
N LEU A 267 21.54 -3.71 20.54
CA LEU A 267 20.28 -4.06 19.86
C LEU A 267 20.26 -5.57 19.62
N GLY A 268 20.23 -6.35 20.71
CA GLY A 268 20.06 -7.79 20.62
C GLY A 268 18.71 -8.14 19.99
N LEU A 269 18.50 -9.39 19.59
CA LEU A 269 17.20 -9.93 19.15
C LEU A 269 16.02 -9.53 20.06
N LYS A 270 16.27 -9.20 21.34
CA LYS A 270 15.27 -8.65 22.27
C LYS A 270 14.60 -7.36 21.78
N ALA A 271 15.32 -6.47 21.09
CA ALA A 271 14.74 -5.26 20.51
C ALA A 271 13.78 -5.59 19.35
N ILE A 272 14.10 -6.61 18.56
CA ILE A 272 13.22 -7.15 17.50
C ILE A 272 12.02 -7.88 18.13
N ALA A 273 12.22 -8.63 19.21
CA ALA A 273 11.15 -9.34 19.92
C ALA A 273 10.10 -8.40 20.57
N GLY A 274 10.46 -7.14 20.82
CA GLY A 274 9.56 -6.10 21.34
C GLY A 274 8.98 -5.15 20.26
N VAL A 275 9.42 -5.27 19.01
CA VAL A 275 8.97 -4.43 17.89
C VAL A 275 8.16 -5.28 16.93
N ASP A 276 6.91 -4.88 16.72
CA ASP A 276 5.99 -5.63 15.90
C ASP A 276 6.24 -5.36 14.40
N PHE A 277 6.47 -6.43 13.64
CA PHE A 277 6.59 -6.42 12.17
C PHE A 277 5.38 -7.08 11.52
N GLU A 278 4.23 -7.12 12.21
CA GLU A 278 3.01 -7.78 11.73
C GLU A 278 2.62 -7.36 10.30
N TRP A 279 2.78 -6.08 9.95
CA TRP A 279 2.48 -5.60 8.59
C TRP A 279 3.36 -6.25 7.52
N VAL A 280 4.62 -6.58 7.85
CA VAL A 280 5.52 -7.34 6.97
C VAL A 280 5.07 -8.79 6.92
N GLU A 281 4.72 -9.41 8.05
CA GLU A 281 4.17 -10.77 8.08
C GLU A 281 2.93 -10.90 7.18
N GLN A 282 2.04 -9.90 7.23
CA GLN A 282 0.86 -9.79 6.38
C GLN A 282 1.25 -9.57 4.91
N LEU A 283 2.23 -8.70 4.63
CA LEU A 283 2.73 -8.47 3.27
C LEU A 283 3.29 -9.76 2.64
N LEU A 284 3.92 -10.62 3.44
CA LEU A 284 4.44 -11.92 3.01
C LEU A 284 3.33 -12.90 2.55
N TRP A 285 2.04 -12.58 2.70
CA TRP A 285 0.96 -13.33 2.04
C TRP A 285 0.88 -13.07 0.54
N LEU A 286 1.51 -12.01 0.04
CA LEU A 286 1.62 -11.70 -1.39
C LEU A 286 2.90 -12.28 -2.00
N ARG A 287 3.53 -13.29 -1.40
CA ARG A 287 4.71 -13.94 -1.98
C ARG A 287 4.43 -14.46 -3.38
N GLY A 288 5.44 -14.32 -4.23
CA GLY A 288 5.40 -14.69 -5.64
C GLY A 288 4.98 -13.53 -6.54
N LEU A 289 5.33 -12.29 -6.17
CA LEU A 289 5.11 -11.11 -7.03
C LEU A 289 5.99 -11.18 -8.28
N ARG A 290 5.53 -10.54 -9.36
CA ARG A 290 6.35 -10.30 -10.55
C ARG A 290 7.50 -9.35 -10.25
N GLU A 291 7.21 -8.25 -9.56
CA GLU A 291 8.18 -7.23 -9.19
C GLU A 291 7.79 -6.57 -7.86
N LEU A 292 8.80 -6.12 -7.10
CA LEU A 292 8.63 -5.41 -5.84
C LEU A 292 9.58 -4.22 -5.77
N HIS A 293 9.05 -3.01 -5.89
CA HIS A 293 9.81 -1.77 -5.76
C HIS A 293 9.69 -1.26 -4.33
N VAL A 294 10.79 -1.17 -3.60
CA VAL A 294 10.82 -0.63 -2.22
C VAL A 294 11.56 0.71 -2.24
N LYS A 295 10.95 1.72 -1.61
CA LYS A 295 11.49 3.08 -1.52
C LYS A 295 11.27 3.69 -0.14
N ALA A 296 12.28 4.38 0.37
CA ALA A 296 12.14 5.18 1.57
C ALA A 296 11.46 6.52 1.27
N ILE A 297 10.46 6.89 2.07
CA ILE A 297 9.88 8.24 2.09
C ILE A 297 10.42 8.91 3.34
N VAL A 298 11.44 9.75 3.16
CA VAL A 298 12.19 10.32 4.30
C VAL A 298 11.38 11.43 4.95
N GLU A 299 11.08 11.26 6.23
CA GLU A 299 10.46 12.27 7.08
C GLU A 299 11.39 12.60 8.25
N TYR A 300 11.29 13.83 8.75
CA TYR A 300 11.98 14.21 9.99
C TYR A 300 11.45 13.39 11.17
N CYS A 301 12.36 12.91 12.02
CA CYS A 301 12.01 12.34 13.31
C CYS A 301 12.88 12.94 14.43
N PRO A 302 12.41 12.97 15.68
CA PRO A 302 13.24 13.37 16.81
C PRO A 302 14.41 12.39 17.01
N PRO A 303 15.49 12.82 17.70
CA PRO A 303 16.56 11.91 18.13
C PRO A 303 16.00 10.74 18.96
N PRO A 304 16.56 9.53 18.82
CA PRO A 304 16.10 8.38 19.59
C PRO A 304 16.40 8.58 21.09
N VAL A 305 15.37 8.45 21.93
CA VAL A 305 15.48 8.52 23.40
C VAL A 305 15.17 7.18 24.07
N SER A 306 14.93 6.12 23.29
CA SER A 306 14.69 4.75 23.76
C SER A 306 15.26 3.73 22.78
N GLU A 307 15.48 2.50 23.25
CA GLU A 307 15.94 1.38 22.41
C GLU A 307 14.98 1.11 21.24
N THR A 308 13.67 1.16 21.49
CA THR A 308 12.64 1.02 20.44
C THR A 308 12.75 2.12 19.39
N MET A 309 12.99 3.37 19.80
CA MET A 309 13.18 4.45 18.83
C MET A 309 14.48 4.28 18.04
N ALA A 310 15.57 3.90 18.71
CA ALA A 310 16.85 3.62 18.07
C ALA A 310 16.72 2.49 17.03
N PHE A 311 15.95 1.44 17.36
CA PHE A 311 15.60 0.38 16.41
C PHE A 311 14.88 0.94 15.18
N TRP A 312 13.80 1.71 15.34
CA TRP A 312 13.03 2.23 14.20
C TRP A 312 13.83 3.23 13.34
N VAL A 313 14.76 3.98 13.93
CA VAL A 313 15.72 4.82 13.20
C VAL A 313 16.71 3.95 12.40
N SER A 314 17.21 2.88 13.00
CA SER A 314 18.08 1.89 12.32
C SER A 314 17.34 1.19 11.16
N PHE A 315 16.08 0.79 11.39
CA PHE A 315 15.20 0.28 10.35
C PHE A 315 14.99 1.29 9.22
N SER A 316 14.72 2.55 9.56
CA SER A 316 14.54 3.65 8.60
C SER A 316 15.74 3.81 7.66
N LYS A 317 16.97 3.78 8.20
CA LYS A 317 18.22 3.77 7.42
C LYS A 317 18.32 2.55 6.48
N SER A 318 17.69 1.44 6.85
CA SER A 318 17.84 0.13 6.19
C SER A 318 16.77 -0.16 5.15
N VAL A 319 15.74 0.69 5.02
CA VAL A 319 14.60 0.49 4.11
C VAL A 319 15.05 0.20 2.69
N GLU A 320 15.98 1.00 2.14
CA GLU A 320 16.48 0.83 0.76
C GLU A 320 17.70 -0.08 0.66
N GLY A 321 18.24 -0.53 1.79
CA GLY A 321 19.37 -1.46 1.90
C GLY A 321 18.91 -2.86 2.31
N GLY A 322 19.33 -3.32 3.49
CA GLY A 322 19.11 -4.69 3.96
C GLY A 322 17.63 -5.12 3.99
N PHE A 323 16.70 -4.21 4.30
CA PHE A 323 15.27 -4.55 4.27
C PHE A 323 14.78 -4.80 2.84
N LYS A 324 15.09 -3.90 1.90
CA LYS A 324 14.73 -4.04 0.48
C LYS A 324 15.33 -5.31 -0.13
N GLU A 325 16.58 -5.60 0.17
CA GLU A 325 17.25 -6.82 -0.32
C GLU A 325 16.55 -8.07 0.21
N TRP A 326 16.34 -8.14 1.53
CA TRP A 326 15.66 -9.26 2.17
C TRP A 326 14.23 -9.46 1.63
N ILE A 327 13.40 -8.40 1.65
CA ILE A 327 11.98 -8.52 1.31
C ILE A 327 11.82 -8.91 -0.17
N ARG A 328 12.67 -8.42 -1.07
CA ARG A 328 12.67 -8.85 -2.48
C ARG A 328 13.07 -10.30 -2.61
N GLY A 329 14.09 -10.76 -1.88
CA GLY A 329 14.55 -12.15 -1.91
C GLY A 329 13.48 -13.15 -1.46
N VAL A 330 12.55 -12.74 -0.59
CA VAL A 330 11.46 -13.62 -0.12
C VAL A 330 10.14 -13.44 -0.88
N MET A 331 9.90 -12.27 -1.50
CA MET A 331 8.61 -11.93 -2.13
C MET A 331 8.55 -12.24 -3.62
N LEU A 332 9.69 -12.29 -4.31
CA LEU A 332 9.75 -12.49 -5.75
C LEU A 332 9.87 -13.99 -6.09
N VAL A 333 9.33 -14.37 -7.25
CA VAL A 333 9.61 -15.67 -7.90
C VAL A 333 10.88 -15.54 -8.73
#